data_AF-A0AAX4L2U3-F1
#
_entry.id   AF-A0AAX4L2U3-F1
#
_cell.length_a   1.000
_cell.length_b   1.000
_cell.length_c   1.000
_cell.angle_alpha   90.00
_cell.angle_beta   90.00
_cell.angle_gamma   90.00
#
_symmetry.space_group_name_H-M   'P 1'
#
loop_
_entity.id
_entity.type
_entity.pdbx_description
1 polymer ?
#
loop_
_entity_poly.entity_id
_entity_poly.type
_entity_poly.pdbx_seq_one_letter_code
_entity_poly.pdbx_strand_id
1 'polypeptide(L)'
;MKETSFLVECHRNGVLRIEVNASNYSLNFSLSNGKFNFSLFSSDNVRLSYDGNRLIDMHNLQVLKGNDAKGQILGVINNIKEDIINEVSNLRIKYDIPVKLLTELLITAFRLDYNEISCLDHNAEYLFIHLTNDFARYSSNFEVVKKLKISLGGKNGCIKAVINLNTTYEQNSFLFSSDCLNFYNSIEEFNAFLTSYKTLNEKYIEVINYLKSKIQP
;
A
#
# COMPACT_ATOMS: atom_id res chain seq x y z
N MET A 1 -0.77 21.07 5.46
CA MET A 1 -0.63 19.77 6.16
C MET A 1 -0.46 18.71 5.08
N LYS A 2 0.64 17.93 5.07
CA LYS A 2 0.79 16.85 4.08
C LYS A 2 -0.28 15.81 4.36
N GLU A 3 -1.10 15.48 3.37
CA GLU A 3 -2.08 14.41 3.53
C GLU A 3 -1.40 13.05 3.44
N THR A 4 -1.77 12.14 4.35
CA THR A 4 -1.25 10.78 4.32
C THR A 4 -1.60 10.08 3.00
N SER A 5 -0.63 9.41 2.40
CA SER A 5 -0.77 8.57 1.21
C SER A 5 0.01 7.28 1.39
N PHE A 6 -0.40 6.23 0.70
CA PHE A 6 0.30 4.96 0.77
C PHE A 6 0.15 4.15 -0.51
N LEU A 7 1.11 3.28 -0.76
CA LEU A 7 1.09 2.28 -1.81
C LEU A 7 1.49 0.93 -1.21
N VAL A 8 0.73 -0.11 -1.55
CA VAL A 8 1.08 -1.51 -1.34
C VAL A 8 1.01 -2.19 -2.69
N GLU A 9 2.08 -2.86 -3.10
CA GLU A 9 2.15 -3.59 -4.35
C GLU A 9 2.83 -4.93 -4.12
N CYS A 10 2.19 -6.00 -4.59
CA CYS A 10 2.61 -7.37 -4.35
C CYS A 10 2.43 -8.21 -5.60
N HIS A 11 3.43 -9.03 -5.93
CA HIS A 11 3.44 -9.90 -7.10
C HIS A 11 3.82 -11.33 -6.69
N ARG A 12 3.30 -12.32 -7.42
CA ARG A 12 3.53 -13.75 -7.17
C ARG A 12 5.01 -14.15 -7.20
N ASN A 13 5.84 -13.40 -7.90
CA ASN A 13 7.29 -13.60 -7.97
C ASN A 13 8.05 -13.16 -6.70
N GLY A 14 7.33 -12.75 -5.65
CA GLY A 14 7.93 -12.32 -4.37
C GLY A 14 8.34 -10.85 -4.33
N VAL A 15 7.92 -10.04 -5.32
CA VAL A 15 8.06 -8.59 -5.23
C VAL A 15 7.01 -8.04 -4.26
N LEU A 16 7.46 -7.27 -3.28
CA LEU A 16 6.63 -6.47 -2.38
C LEU A 16 7.19 -5.06 -2.33
N ARG A 17 6.31 -4.07 -2.43
CA ARG A 17 6.63 -2.65 -2.23
C ARG A 17 5.58 -2.01 -1.34
N ILE A 18 6.04 -1.28 -0.33
CA ILE A 18 5.23 -0.52 0.59
C ILE A 18 5.80 0.90 0.62
N GLU A 19 4.99 1.89 0.30
CA GLU A 19 5.36 3.29 0.43
C GLU A 19 4.31 3.95 1.33
N VAL A 20 4.76 4.74 2.31
CA VAL A 20 3.86 5.50 3.19
C VAL A 20 4.43 6.90 3.34
N ASN A 21 3.66 7.90 2.93
CA ASN A 21 3.92 9.29 3.27
C ASN A 21 2.96 9.67 4.38
N ALA A 22 3.48 9.83 5.59
CA ALA A 22 2.84 10.38 6.76
C ALA A 22 3.25 11.85 6.94
N SER A 23 2.66 12.54 7.93
CA SER A 23 2.86 13.99 8.14
C SER A 23 4.33 14.38 8.19
N ASN A 24 5.13 13.64 8.96
CA ASN A 24 6.54 13.93 9.23
C ASN A 24 7.49 12.87 8.66
N TYR A 25 6.97 11.80 8.06
CA TYR A 25 7.76 10.64 7.65
C TYR A 25 7.38 10.18 6.24
N SER A 26 8.39 9.82 5.44
CA SER A 26 8.24 9.10 4.18
C SER A 26 9.00 7.80 4.31
N LEU A 27 8.28 6.70 4.30
CA LEU A 27 8.79 5.35 4.43
C LEU A 27 8.66 4.62 3.09
N ASN A 28 9.71 3.89 2.70
CA ASN A 28 9.66 2.96 1.59
C ASN A 28 10.27 1.63 2.05
N PHE A 29 9.52 0.55 1.92
CA PHE A 29 10.01 -0.81 2.07
C PHE A 29 9.84 -1.54 0.74
N SER A 30 10.89 -2.22 0.30
CA SER A 30 10.83 -3.08 -0.87
C SER A 30 11.49 -4.42 -0.55
N LEU A 31 10.91 -5.49 -1.07
CA LEU A 31 11.47 -6.84 -1.10
C LEU A 31 11.39 -7.33 -2.54
N SER A 32 12.53 -7.73 -3.09
CA SER A 32 12.61 -8.25 -4.46
C SER A 32 13.77 -9.23 -4.56
N ASN A 33 13.52 -10.43 -5.10
CA ASN A 33 14.53 -11.48 -5.25
C ASN A 33 15.29 -11.78 -3.95
N GLY A 34 14.58 -11.82 -2.82
CA GLY A 34 15.15 -12.09 -1.49
C GLY A 34 16.00 -10.96 -0.90
N LYS A 35 16.09 -9.80 -1.58
CA LYS A 35 16.78 -8.61 -1.08
C LYS A 35 15.75 -7.59 -0.66
N PHE A 36 15.88 -7.07 0.56
CA PHE A 36 15.03 -5.99 1.02
C PHE A 36 15.80 -4.67 1.12
N ASN A 37 15.06 -3.58 1.02
CA ASN A 37 15.54 -2.24 1.33
C ASN A 37 14.46 -1.50 2.09
N PHE A 38 14.85 -0.90 3.22
CA PHE A 38 14.01 -0.04 4.03
C PHE A 38 14.61 1.37 3.98
N SER A 39 13.84 2.35 3.53
CA SER A 39 14.24 3.75 3.49
C SER A 39 13.27 4.61 4.28
N LEU A 40 13.81 5.55 5.03
CA LEU A 40 13.06 6.45 5.89
C LEU A 40 13.59 7.87 5.77
N PHE A 41 12.69 8.78 5.46
CA PHE A 41 12.95 10.21 5.40
C PHE A 41 12.02 10.92 6.38
N SER A 42 12.55 11.91 7.10
CA SER A 42 11.77 12.79 7.97
C SER A 42 12.04 14.26 7.65
N SER A 43 11.08 15.12 7.99
CA SER A 43 11.31 16.57 8.09
C SER A 43 12.41 16.92 9.08
N ASP A 44 12.61 16.08 10.11
CA ASP A 44 13.51 16.34 11.22
C ASP A 44 14.89 15.72 10.96
N ASN A 45 15.35 15.80 9.71
CA ASN A 45 16.67 15.38 9.25
C ASN A 45 17.00 13.87 9.31
N VAL A 46 16.03 12.99 9.56
CA VAL A 46 16.26 11.55 9.36
C VAL A 46 16.28 11.25 7.86
N ARG A 47 17.38 10.68 7.35
CA ARG A 47 17.51 10.22 5.96
C ARG A 47 18.30 8.92 5.91
N LEU A 48 17.60 7.82 6.11
CA LEU A 48 18.18 6.50 6.33
C LEU A 48 17.80 5.55 5.19
N SER A 49 18.73 4.70 4.78
CA SER A 49 18.47 3.54 3.93
C SER A 49 19.19 2.32 4.48
N TYR A 50 18.48 1.20 4.62
CA TYR A 50 18.94 -0.04 5.21
C TYR A 50 18.67 -1.23 4.29
N ASP A 51 19.71 -1.95 3.90
CA ASP A 51 19.65 -3.08 2.94
C ASP A 51 19.68 -4.47 3.61
N GLY A 52 19.55 -4.52 4.95
CA GLY A 52 19.67 -5.74 5.74
C GLY A 52 21.05 -6.01 6.32
N ASN A 53 22.08 -5.29 5.86
CA ASN A 53 23.42 -5.36 6.44
C ASN A 53 24.04 -3.97 6.66
N ARG A 54 23.76 -3.02 5.78
CA ARG A 54 24.34 -1.68 5.81
C ARG A 54 23.24 -0.66 6.02
N LEU A 55 23.52 0.30 6.89
CA LEU A 55 22.71 1.49 7.09
C LEU A 55 23.47 2.68 6.54
N ILE A 56 22.86 3.41 5.61
CA ILE A 56 23.37 4.65 5.05
C ILE A 56 22.58 5.79 5.70
N ASP A 57 23.27 6.60 6.49
CA ASP A 57 22.77 7.86 7.01
C ASP A 57 23.23 8.99 6.09
N MET A 58 22.31 9.45 5.25
CA MET A 58 22.59 10.50 4.28
C MET A 58 22.65 11.89 4.92
N HIS A 59 22.12 12.06 6.13
CA HIS A 59 22.21 13.34 6.83
C HIS A 59 23.60 13.53 7.45
N ASN A 60 24.11 12.48 8.09
CA ASN A 60 25.42 12.50 8.73
C ASN A 60 26.56 12.00 7.83
N LEU A 61 26.25 11.63 6.57
CA LEU A 61 27.18 11.03 5.60
C LEU A 61 27.93 9.82 6.18
N GLN A 62 27.22 9.00 6.95
CA GLN A 62 27.78 7.87 7.67
C GLN A 62 27.26 6.55 7.09
N VAL A 63 28.12 5.53 7.09
CA VAL A 63 27.72 4.15 6.78
C VAL A 63 28.04 3.26 7.95
N LEU A 64 27.02 2.63 8.53
CA LEU A 64 27.16 1.56 9.52
C LEU A 64 26.95 0.19 8.86
N LYS A 65 27.44 -0.86 9.53
CA LYS A 65 27.32 -2.25 9.05
C LYS A 65 26.95 -3.21 10.18
N GLY A 66 26.38 -4.36 9.82
CA GLY A 66 26.08 -5.45 10.74
C GLY A 66 25.18 -5.05 11.89
N ASN A 67 25.56 -5.43 13.11
CA ASN A 67 24.75 -5.21 14.31
C ASN A 67 24.59 -3.72 14.66
N ASP A 68 25.59 -2.88 14.39
CA ASP A 68 25.49 -1.43 14.65
C ASP A 68 24.45 -0.78 13.74
N ALA A 69 24.48 -1.14 12.45
CA ALA A 69 23.47 -0.72 11.48
C ALA A 69 22.06 -1.15 11.92
N LYS A 70 21.90 -2.43 12.28
CA LYS A 70 20.62 -3.00 12.74
C LYS A 70 20.12 -2.32 14.02
N GLY A 71 21.01 -2.08 14.98
CA GLY A 71 20.68 -1.42 16.25
C GLY A 71 20.20 0.02 16.03
N GLN A 72 20.92 0.80 15.22
CA GLN A 72 20.54 2.18 14.92
C GLN A 72 19.18 2.26 14.22
N ILE A 73 18.95 1.47 13.16
CA ILE A 73 17.68 1.54 12.41
C ILE A 73 16.50 1.06 13.26
N LEU A 74 16.67 0.04 14.11
CA LEU A 74 15.62 -0.40 15.04
C LEU A 74 15.30 0.66 16.08
N GLY A 75 16.31 1.39 16.56
CA GLY A 75 16.12 2.54 17.45
C GLY A 75 15.23 3.60 16.80
N VAL A 76 15.51 3.96 15.54
CA VAL A 76 14.69 4.94 14.80
C VAL A 76 13.29 4.41 14.53
N ILE A 77 13.15 3.16 14.08
CA ILE A 77 11.85 2.53 13.82
C ILE A 77 10.98 2.51 15.09
N ASN A 78 11.56 2.16 16.25
CA ASN A 78 10.82 2.11 17.51
C ASN A 78 10.25 3.47 17.92
N ASN A 79 10.90 4.57 17.55
CA ASN A 79 10.44 5.92 17.85
C ASN A 79 9.27 6.36 16.97
N ILE A 80 9.12 5.81 15.76
CA ILE A 80 8.16 6.32 14.76
C ILE A 80 7.01 5.35 14.46
N LYS A 81 7.17 4.06 14.79
CA LYS A 81 6.24 3.01 14.36
C LYS A 81 4.81 3.28 14.82
N GLU A 82 4.62 3.76 16.05
CA GLU A 82 3.28 4.01 16.59
C GLU A 82 2.59 5.16 15.87
N ASP A 83 3.31 6.26 15.61
CA ASP A 83 2.79 7.40 14.85
C ASP A 83 2.33 6.98 13.44
N ILE A 84 3.17 6.22 12.73
CA ILE A 84 2.83 5.75 11.37
C ILE A 84 1.61 4.83 11.40
N ILE A 85 1.55 3.87 12.34
CA ILE A 85 0.42 2.96 12.46
C ILE A 85 -0.87 3.70 12.85
N ASN A 86 -0.78 4.71 13.72
CA ASN A 86 -1.91 5.54 14.10
C ASN A 86 -2.42 6.37 12.92
N GLU A 87 -1.53 7.00 12.14
CA GLU A 87 -1.92 7.72 10.92
C GLU A 87 -2.61 6.82 9.90
N VAL A 88 -2.08 5.62 9.65
CA VAL A 88 -2.70 4.63 8.76
C VAL A 88 -4.07 4.20 9.30
N SER A 89 -4.20 3.97 10.60
CA SER A 89 -5.46 3.59 11.23
C SER A 89 -6.51 4.70 11.14
N ASN A 90 -6.09 5.96 11.23
CA ASN A 90 -6.98 7.12 11.06
C ASN A 90 -7.54 7.22 9.63
N LEU A 91 -6.85 6.69 8.61
CA LEU A 91 -7.39 6.65 7.25
C LEU A 91 -8.62 5.76 7.13
N ARG A 92 -8.66 4.64 7.86
CA ARG A 92 -9.84 3.77 7.93
C ARG A 92 -11.03 4.52 8.51
N ILE A 93 -10.82 5.28 9.59
CA ILE A 93 -11.89 6.06 10.23
C ILE A 93 -12.37 7.18 9.30
N LYS A 94 -11.43 7.90 8.69
CA LYS A 94 -11.73 9.08 7.88
C LYS A 94 -12.40 8.76 6.54
N TYR A 95 -11.96 7.69 5.88
CA TYR A 95 -12.37 7.38 4.50
C TYR A 95 -13.06 6.02 4.35
N ASP A 96 -13.24 5.26 5.44
CA ASP A 96 -13.83 3.92 5.42
C ASP A 96 -13.09 2.96 4.47
N ILE A 97 -11.77 3.05 4.39
CA ILE A 97 -10.94 2.25 3.47
C ILE A 97 -10.29 1.04 4.16
N PRO A 98 -10.02 -0.06 3.41
CA PRO A 98 -9.37 -1.24 3.96
C PRO A 98 -7.88 -0.95 4.20
N VAL A 99 -7.43 -1.10 5.45
CA VAL A 99 -6.03 -0.85 5.84
C VAL A 99 -5.37 -2.01 6.56
N LYS A 100 -6.11 -3.09 6.88
CA LYS A 100 -5.59 -4.19 7.71
C LYS A 100 -4.35 -4.84 7.09
N LEU A 101 -4.34 -5.02 5.77
CA LEU A 101 -3.17 -5.54 5.06
C LEU A 101 -1.94 -4.63 5.22
N LEU A 102 -2.09 -3.33 4.98
CA LEU A 102 -1.00 -2.37 5.12
C LEU A 102 -0.47 -2.35 6.55
N THR A 103 -1.36 -2.31 7.54
CA THR A 103 -1.00 -2.29 8.96
C THR A 103 -0.17 -3.52 9.34
N GLU A 104 -0.61 -4.72 8.96
CA GLU A 104 0.15 -5.95 9.25
C GLU A 104 1.50 -5.98 8.53
N LEU A 105 1.54 -5.60 7.25
CA LEU A 105 2.79 -5.55 6.49
C LEU A 105 3.79 -4.55 7.07
N LEU A 106 3.33 -3.39 7.54
CA LEU A 106 4.17 -2.41 8.23
C LEU A 106 4.72 -2.96 9.54
N ILE A 107 3.88 -3.60 10.36
CA ILE A 107 4.31 -4.21 11.63
C ILE A 107 5.41 -5.25 11.37
N THR A 108 5.26 -6.10 10.35
CA THR A 108 6.29 -7.08 10.00
C THR A 108 7.54 -6.40 9.43
N ALA A 109 7.40 -5.41 8.56
CA ALA A 109 8.54 -4.63 8.02
C ALA A 109 9.33 -3.93 9.14
N PHE A 110 8.66 -3.41 10.17
CA PHE A 110 9.30 -2.78 11.32
C PHE A 110 10.12 -3.73 12.20
N ARG A 111 9.84 -5.03 12.15
CA ARG A 111 10.68 -6.06 12.80
C ARG A 111 11.98 -6.32 12.05
N LEU A 112 12.08 -5.85 10.80
CA LEU A 112 13.17 -6.14 9.88
C LEU A 112 13.36 -7.66 9.66
N ASP A 113 12.29 -8.43 9.80
CA ASP A 113 12.23 -9.86 9.53
C ASP A 113 11.45 -10.10 8.23
N TYR A 114 12.18 -10.16 7.12
CA TYR A 114 11.57 -10.26 5.79
C TYR A 114 11.15 -11.70 5.43
N ASN A 115 11.61 -12.71 6.17
CA ASN A 115 11.22 -14.10 5.92
C ASN A 115 9.75 -14.37 6.30
N GLU A 116 9.23 -13.58 7.25
CA GLU A 116 7.84 -13.66 7.70
C GLU A 116 6.87 -12.82 6.85
N ILE A 117 7.37 -12.03 5.90
CA ILE A 117 6.54 -11.11 5.13
C ILE A 117 5.87 -11.84 3.96
N SER A 118 4.58 -12.13 4.13
CA SER A 118 3.70 -12.58 3.06
C SER A 118 2.57 -11.58 2.81
N CYS A 119 2.50 -11.07 1.57
CA CYS A 119 1.46 -10.15 1.15
C CYS A 119 0.31 -10.82 0.38
N LEU A 120 0.62 -11.83 -0.44
CA LEU A 120 -0.36 -12.46 -1.31
C LEU A 120 -1.10 -13.59 -0.61
N ASP A 121 -2.42 -13.62 -0.79
CA ASP A 121 -3.23 -14.78 -0.47
C ASP A 121 -2.99 -15.91 -1.49
N HIS A 122 -3.34 -17.16 -1.16
CA HIS A 122 -3.06 -18.32 -2.01
C HIS A 122 -3.61 -18.21 -3.44
N ASN A 123 -4.75 -17.52 -3.60
CA ASN A 123 -5.41 -17.33 -4.89
C ASN A 123 -5.03 -16.02 -5.59
N ALA A 124 -4.23 -15.16 -4.95
CA ALA A 124 -3.79 -13.88 -5.51
C ALA A 124 -2.48 -14.06 -6.28
N GLU A 125 -2.42 -13.53 -7.49
CA GLU A 125 -1.18 -13.42 -8.26
C GLU A 125 -0.62 -12.00 -8.22
N TYR A 126 -1.49 -11.02 -8.02
CA TYR A 126 -1.14 -9.61 -7.97
C TYR A 126 -2.09 -8.87 -7.02
N LEU A 127 -1.54 -7.94 -6.25
CA LEU A 127 -2.32 -6.98 -5.48
C LEU A 127 -1.67 -5.60 -5.56
N PHE A 128 -2.51 -4.59 -5.73
CA PHE A 128 -2.11 -3.20 -5.66
C PHE A 128 -3.16 -2.39 -4.91
N ILE A 129 -2.75 -1.63 -3.91
CA ILE A 129 -3.59 -0.69 -3.18
C ILE A 129 -2.83 0.63 -3.09
N HIS A 130 -3.39 1.70 -3.63
CA HIS A 130 -2.74 3.00 -3.65
C HIS A 130 -3.74 4.10 -3.29
N LEU A 131 -3.51 4.74 -2.15
CA LEU A 131 -4.20 5.95 -1.74
C LEU A 131 -3.39 7.16 -2.20
N THR A 132 -3.93 7.91 -3.17
CA THR A 132 -3.25 9.02 -3.83
C THR A 132 -4.15 10.25 -3.96
N ASN A 133 -3.52 11.36 -4.33
CA ASN A 133 -4.18 12.57 -4.79
C ASN A 133 -3.97 12.68 -6.30
N ASP A 134 -5.07 12.79 -7.06
CA ASP A 134 -5.05 13.03 -8.50
C ASP A 134 -5.83 14.33 -8.80
N PHE A 135 -5.55 14.99 -9.92
CA PHE A 135 -6.39 16.09 -10.39
C PHE A 135 -7.77 15.58 -10.86
N ALA A 136 -8.82 16.31 -10.51
CA ALA A 136 -10.18 16.10 -11.00
C ALA A 136 -10.20 16.26 -12.52
N ARG A 137 -10.74 15.28 -13.24
CA ARG A 137 -10.75 15.27 -14.71
C ARG A 137 -11.73 16.28 -15.31
N TYR A 138 -12.79 16.59 -14.57
CA TYR A 138 -13.89 17.44 -15.04
C TYR A 138 -13.92 18.82 -14.38
N SER A 139 -12.93 19.14 -13.54
CA SER A 139 -12.83 20.44 -12.89
C SER A 139 -11.98 21.39 -13.74
N SER A 140 -12.52 22.57 -14.03
CA SER A 140 -11.77 23.66 -14.67
C SER A 140 -10.70 24.27 -13.76
N ASN A 141 -10.75 23.97 -12.46
CA ASN A 141 -9.93 24.59 -11.42
C ASN A 141 -8.79 23.70 -10.92
N PHE A 142 -8.50 22.58 -11.61
CA PHE A 142 -7.48 21.60 -11.19
C PHE A 142 -7.63 21.15 -9.72
N GLU A 143 -8.88 20.93 -9.30
CA GLU A 143 -9.14 20.45 -7.94
C GLU A 143 -8.47 19.10 -7.68
N VAL A 144 -7.93 18.92 -6.49
CA VAL A 144 -7.27 17.67 -6.10
C VAL A 144 -8.30 16.74 -5.47
N VAL A 145 -8.40 15.53 -6.01
CA VAL A 145 -9.31 14.48 -5.56
C VAL A 145 -8.51 13.35 -4.92
N LYS A 146 -8.89 13.01 -3.69
CA LYS A 146 -8.38 11.82 -3.01
C LYS A 146 -8.97 10.57 -3.65
N LYS A 147 -8.12 9.65 -4.10
CA LYS A 147 -8.52 8.41 -4.76
C LYS A 147 -7.87 7.20 -4.10
N LEU A 148 -8.66 6.14 -3.96
CA LEU A 148 -8.16 4.81 -3.63
C LEU A 148 -8.20 3.95 -4.88
N LYS A 149 -7.04 3.51 -5.34
CA LYS A 149 -6.89 2.59 -6.48
C LYS A 149 -6.61 1.20 -5.91
N ILE A 150 -7.48 0.24 -6.20
CA ILE A 150 -7.29 -1.17 -5.82
C ILE A 150 -7.23 -1.99 -7.09
N SER A 151 -6.22 -2.85 -7.24
CA SER A 151 -6.20 -3.88 -8.28
C SER A 151 -5.88 -5.22 -7.66
N LEU A 152 -6.59 -6.26 -8.08
CA LEU A 152 -6.43 -7.62 -7.60
C LEU A 152 -6.44 -8.56 -8.79
N GLY A 153 -5.41 -9.38 -8.91
CA GLY A 153 -5.25 -10.35 -9.96
C GLY A 153 -5.22 -11.77 -9.42
N GLY A 154 -5.82 -12.68 -10.18
CA GLY A 154 -5.78 -14.12 -9.93
C GLY A 154 -5.80 -14.90 -11.23
N LYS A 155 -5.91 -16.23 -11.15
CA LYS A 155 -5.93 -17.12 -12.33
C LYS A 155 -7.05 -16.84 -13.33
N ASN A 156 -8.13 -16.20 -12.88
CA ASN A 156 -9.33 -15.94 -13.68
C ASN A 156 -9.41 -14.48 -14.19
N GLY A 157 -8.27 -13.78 -14.23
CA GLY A 157 -8.16 -12.39 -14.66
C GLY A 157 -7.86 -11.42 -13.53
N CYS A 158 -8.04 -10.14 -13.81
CA CYS A 158 -7.75 -9.04 -12.93
C CYS A 158 -8.90 -8.05 -12.87
N ILE A 159 -9.07 -7.48 -11.69
CA ILE A 159 -9.97 -6.34 -11.46
C ILE A 159 -9.18 -5.10 -11.08
N LYS A 160 -9.71 -3.94 -11.41
CA LYS A 160 -9.21 -2.63 -10.98
C LYS A 160 -10.36 -1.71 -10.61
N ALA A 161 -10.36 -1.21 -9.39
CA ALA A 161 -11.26 -0.18 -8.90
C ALA A 161 -10.51 1.14 -8.70
N VAL A 162 -11.16 2.24 -9.08
CA VAL A 162 -10.75 3.60 -8.72
C VAL A 162 -11.91 4.23 -7.97
N ILE A 163 -11.74 4.41 -6.66
CA ILE A 163 -12.76 4.96 -5.77
C ILE A 163 -12.40 6.41 -5.46
N ASN A 164 -13.32 7.34 -5.69
CA ASN A 164 -13.14 8.75 -5.36
C ASN A 164 -13.67 8.99 -3.94
N LEU A 165 -12.82 9.46 -3.02
CA LEU A 165 -13.13 9.50 -1.58
C LEU A 165 -13.71 10.85 -1.13
N ASN A 166 -13.39 11.94 -1.83
CA ASN A 166 -13.65 13.31 -1.36
C ASN A 166 -14.53 14.13 -2.32
N THR A 167 -15.10 13.54 -3.36
CA THR A 167 -15.91 14.27 -4.35
C THR A 167 -17.15 13.48 -4.73
N THR A 168 -18.26 14.20 -4.92
CA THR A 168 -19.52 13.68 -5.43
C THR A 168 -19.62 13.79 -6.95
N TYR A 169 -18.68 14.49 -7.60
CA TYR A 169 -18.73 14.80 -9.03
C TYR A 169 -17.99 13.78 -9.90
N GLU A 170 -17.11 12.96 -9.33
CA GLU A 170 -16.45 11.86 -10.05
C GLU A 170 -17.00 10.51 -9.60
N GLN A 171 -17.50 9.74 -10.57
CA GLN A 171 -17.98 8.39 -10.32
C GLN A 171 -16.83 7.40 -10.12
N ASN A 172 -17.06 6.40 -9.29
CA ASN A 172 -16.15 5.26 -9.14
C ASN A 172 -16.02 4.52 -10.48
N SER A 173 -14.83 3.98 -10.76
CA SER A 173 -14.58 3.19 -11.96
C SER A 173 -14.25 1.75 -11.56
N PHE A 174 -14.92 0.80 -12.22
CA PHE A 174 -14.78 -0.64 -12.00
C PHE A 174 -14.43 -1.31 -13.33
N LEU A 175 -13.23 -1.86 -13.39
CA LEU A 175 -12.62 -2.37 -14.60
C LEU A 175 -12.28 -3.86 -14.43
N PHE A 176 -12.51 -4.63 -15.48
CA PHE A 176 -12.12 -6.03 -15.57
C PHE A 176 -11.14 -6.23 -16.73
N SER A 177 -10.31 -7.26 -16.62
CA SER A 177 -9.37 -7.69 -17.64
C SER A 177 -9.13 -9.20 -17.51
N SER A 178 -9.25 -9.94 -18.61
CA SER A 178 -8.95 -11.39 -18.61
C SER A 178 -7.45 -11.69 -18.69
N ASP A 179 -6.65 -10.78 -19.25
CA ASP A 179 -5.20 -10.91 -19.45
C ASP A 179 -4.36 -10.04 -18.50
N CYS A 180 -5.01 -9.29 -17.61
CA CYS A 180 -4.40 -8.33 -16.70
C CYS A 180 -3.64 -7.16 -17.37
N LEU A 181 -3.84 -6.97 -18.68
CA LEU A 181 -3.21 -5.91 -19.47
C LEU A 181 -4.26 -4.97 -20.05
N ASN A 182 -5.29 -5.54 -20.67
CA ASN A 182 -6.34 -4.81 -21.36
C ASN A 182 -7.57 -4.70 -20.47
N PHE A 183 -7.73 -3.56 -19.81
CA PHE A 183 -8.85 -3.28 -18.91
C PHE A 183 -10.00 -2.57 -19.63
N TYR A 184 -11.22 -3.02 -19.38
CA TYR A 184 -12.45 -2.38 -19.85
C TYR A 184 -13.47 -2.23 -18.72
N ASN A 185 -14.39 -1.29 -18.86
CA ASN A 185 -15.43 -1.05 -17.85
C ASN A 185 -16.49 -2.15 -17.93
N SER A 186 -16.64 -2.92 -16.85
CA SER A 186 -17.62 -4.01 -16.74
C SER A 186 -17.91 -4.29 -15.26
N ILE A 187 -19.03 -3.75 -14.75
CA ILE A 187 -19.46 -3.97 -13.37
C ILE A 187 -19.84 -5.44 -13.15
N GLU A 188 -20.46 -6.06 -14.15
CA GLU A 188 -20.90 -7.46 -14.09
C GLU A 188 -19.71 -8.41 -13.87
N GLU A 189 -18.68 -8.34 -14.70
CA GLU A 189 -17.51 -9.21 -14.57
C GLU A 189 -16.66 -8.85 -13.36
N PHE A 190 -16.57 -7.56 -13.01
CA PHE A 190 -15.93 -7.14 -11.77
C PHE A 190 -16.61 -7.80 -10.55
N ASN A 191 -17.95 -7.80 -10.51
CA ASN A 191 -18.71 -8.41 -9.44
C ASN A 191 -18.65 -9.96 -9.47
N ALA A 192 -18.64 -10.56 -10.67
CA ALA A 192 -18.44 -11.99 -10.85
C ALA A 192 -17.07 -12.43 -10.30
N PHE A 193 -16.01 -11.67 -10.61
CA PHE A 193 -14.67 -11.90 -10.06
C PHE A 193 -14.69 -11.85 -8.52
N LEU A 194 -15.24 -10.79 -7.91
CA LEU A 194 -15.31 -10.64 -6.45
C LEU A 194 -16.14 -11.73 -5.76
N THR A 195 -17.16 -12.25 -6.43
CA THR A 195 -18.00 -13.34 -5.90
C THR A 195 -17.28 -14.68 -5.99
N SER A 196 -16.50 -14.89 -7.07
CA SER A 196 -15.70 -16.09 -7.26
C SER A 196 -14.43 -16.13 -6.40
N TYR A 197 -13.94 -14.98 -5.94
CA TYR A 197 -12.72 -14.87 -5.15
C TYR A 197 -12.96 -15.42 -3.73
N LYS A 198 -12.54 -16.67 -3.50
CA LYS A 198 -12.64 -17.34 -2.19
C LYS A 198 -11.34 -17.19 -1.41
N THR A 199 -11.44 -16.69 -0.18
CA THR A 199 -10.31 -16.50 0.73
C THR A 199 -10.75 -16.66 2.17
N LEU A 200 -9.86 -17.19 3.02
CA LEU A 200 -10.00 -17.19 4.48
C LEU A 200 -9.12 -16.12 5.14
N ASN A 201 -8.33 -15.39 4.35
CA ASN A 201 -7.44 -14.35 4.84
C ASN A 201 -8.25 -13.09 5.16
N GLU A 202 -8.40 -12.77 6.44
CA GLU A 202 -9.21 -11.65 6.91
C GLU A 202 -8.85 -10.30 6.26
N LYS A 203 -7.58 -10.10 5.89
CA LYS A 203 -7.11 -8.89 5.19
C LYS A 203 -7.73 -8.78 3.79
N TYR A 204 -7.81 -9.89 3.08
CA TYR A 204 -8.44 -9.94 1.76
C TYR A 204 -9.96 -9.90 1.87
N ILE A 205 -10.53 -10.52 2.91
CA ILE A 205 -11.97 -10.38 3.21
C ILE A 205 -12.35 -8.90 3.38
N GLU A 206 -11.55 -8.12 4.11
CA GLU A 206 -11.77 -6.67 4.26
C GLU A 206 -11.77 -5.95 2.90
N VAL A 207 -10.77 -6.19 2.06
CA VAL A 207 -10.67 -5.59 0.72
C VAL A 207 -11.85 -5.98 -0.17
N ILE A 208 -12.21 -7.27 -0.21
CA ILE A 208 -13.32 -7.77 -1.03
C ILE A 208 -14.65 -7.19 -0.56
N ASN A 209 -14.91 -7.15 0.75
CA ASN A 209 -16.13 -6.59 1.31
C ASN A 209 -16.24 -5.08 1.04
N TYR A 210 -15.13 -4.35 1.17
CA TYR A 210 -15.06 -2.94 0.80
C TYR A 210 -15.39 -2.73 -0.68
N LEU A 211 -14.78 -3.49 -1.59
CA LEU A 211 -15.07 -3.35 -3.02
C LEU A 211 -16.54 -3.66 -3.33
N LYS A 212 -17.13 -4.70 -2.72
CA LYS A 212 -18.55 -5.04 -2.88
C LYS A 212 -19.47 -3.90 -2.41
N SER A 213 -19.15 -3.24 -1.30
CA SER A 213 -19.97 -2.13 -0.79
C SER A 213 -19.93 -0.89 -1.67
N LYS A 214 -18.89 -0.72 -2.50
CA LYS A 214 -18.80 0.42 -3.45
C LYS A 214 -19.46 0.17 -4.81
N ILE A 215 -19.84 -1.08 -5.12
CA ILE A 215 -20.53 -1.44 -6.37
C ILE A 215 -22.04 -1.19 -6.28
N GLN A 216 -22.60 -1.16 -5.07
CA GLN A 216 -24.03 -0.90 -4.88
C GLN A 216 -24.35 0.59 -5.09
N PRO A 217 -25.50 0.91 -5.71
CA PRO A 217 -25.93 2.28 -6.01
C PRO A 217 -26.22 3.10 -4.75
#